data_AF-A0A4Q4SCB8-F1
#
_entry.id   AF-A0A4Q4SCB8-F1
#
_cell.length_a   1.000
_cell.length_b   1.000
_cell.length_c   1.000
_cell.angle_alpha   90.00
_cell.angle_beta   90.00
_cell.angle_gamma   90.00
#
_symmetry.space_group_name_H-M   'P 1'
#
loop_
_entity.id
_entity.type
_entity.pdbx_description
1 polymer ?
#
loop_
_entity_poly.entity_id
_entity_poly.type
_entity_poly.pdbx_seq_one_letter_code
_entity_poly.pdbx_strand_id
1 'polypeptide(L)'
;MPTSPRDLSPFKGKPLWEPDDKEWEDIDAIHISSTYKASFRDPRRCSPQKTTNASTLSRFSSTITSLLPFSPARLAAESRLCDEQELRDKLEELDNTYYSDPAGDLHDTVVASTFLSGSRYFRHDQAGRFARAPHVIDLERYFNTEDPLVGAAYPRLCSAVATILSHTNRECLEAFLDPRVAEFVYWREVDRSIAGNILLIRRKGNSVIAGSYRNLGFSLSWTLYVRASFSATGLWYETFASRVAGSSPIINGVPAWDTSIPINASFSFPVPSPFLPPPSSSQSQQSTVPLESSPRKILLASPTLPPQWTQGPKKDNEEENNTINPTDEKFVLYQSRVLARFFLRDIWIRFEGRYECKATWEVDGTVSEVRLRRAVVGFSGDNDDDG
;
A
#
# COMPACT_ATOMS: atom_id res chain seq x y z
N MET A 1 -21.06 34.62 38.51
CA MET A 1 -20.28 34.59 37.26
C MET A 1 -19.59 33.23 37.16
N PRO A 2 -20.11 32.29 36.37
CA PRO A 2 -19.49 30.98 36.21
C PRO A 2 -18.26 31.06 35.29
N THR A 3 -17.16 30.45 35.69
CA THR A 3 -15.95 30.31 34.88
C THR A 3 -16.13 29.23 33.80
N SER A 4 -15.68 29.51 32.58
CA SER A 4 -15.79 28.61 31.42
C SER A 4 -14.92 27.37 31.60
N PRO A 5 -15.40 26.14 31.33
CA PRO A 5 -14.64 24.90 31.53
C PRO A 5 -13.62 24.58 30.40
N ARG A 6 -13.16 25.57 29.63
CA ARG A 6 -12.30 25.35 28.43
C ARG A 6 -10.79 25.54 28.64
N ASP A 7 -10.33 26.00 29.80
CA ASP A 7 -8.92 26.40 30.02
C ASP A 7 -8.04 25.37 30.78
N LEU A 8 -8.38 24.07 30.74
CA LEU A 8 -7.59 22.99 31.36
C LEU A 8 -6.99 22.00 30.34
N SER A 9 -6.48 22.49 29.21
CA SER A 9 -5.50 21.75 28.39
C SER A 9 -4.09 22.27 28.70
N PRO A 10 -3.17 21.45 29.25
CA PRO A 10 -1.81 21.87 29.55
C PRO A 10 -0.93 22.03 28.29
N PHE A 11 -1.45 21.74 27.10
CA PHE A 11 -0.71 21.79 25.84
C PHE A 11 -1.03 23.05 25.03
N LYS A 12 -0.62 24.22 25.53
CA LYS A 12 -0.49 25.44 24.72
C LYS A 12 0.87 25.42 23.99
N GLY A 13 0.91 24.69 22.89
CA GLY A 13 2.00 24.62 21.92
C GLY A 13 1.48 23.98 20.62
N LYS A 14 2.23 24.07 19.52
CA LYS A 14 1.97 23.21 18.36
C LYS A 14 1.96 21.74 18.84
N PRO A 15 1.03 20.89 18.38
CA PRO A 15 1.06 19.48 18.73
C PRO A 15 2.42 18.90 18.28
N LEU A 16 3.00 18.05 19.12
CA LEU A 16 4.38 17.53 18.97
C LEU A 16 4.65 16.84 17.62
N TRP A 17 3.60 16.44 16.92
CA TRP A 17 3.61 15.80 15.61
C TRP A 17 2.48 16.38 14.73
N GLU A 18 2.68 17.59 14.23
CA GLU A 18 2.32 17.87 12.84
C GLU A 18 3.32 17.09 11.98
N PRO A 19 2.92 16.10 11.16
CA PRO A 19 3.83 15.56 10.14
C PRO A 19 4.21 16.72 9.22
N ASP A 20 5.48 17.11 9.27
CA ASP A 20 6.03 18.24 8.52
C ASP A 20 5.76 18.02 7.02
N ASP A 21 5.56 19.07 6.23
CA ASP A 21 5.12 18.92 4.82
C ASP A 21 6.03 17.98 4.02
N LYS A 22 7.32 17.93 4.39
CA LYS A 22 8.35 17.02 3.89
C LYS A 22 8.02 15.52 4.06
N GLU A 23 7.44 15.10 5.19
CA GLU A 23 7.07 13.69 5.42
C GLU A 23 5.92 13.24 4.49
N TRP A 24 5.15 14.19 3.95
CA TRP A 24 4.16 13.92 2.89
C TRP A 24 4.79 13.91 1.49
N GLU A 25 5.86 14.66 1.25
CA GLU A 25 6.65 14.60 0.01
C GLU A 25 7.37 13.24 -0.12
N ASP A 26 7.88 12.70 0.99
CA ASP A 26 8.53 11.37 1.04
C ASP A 26 7.56 10.21 0.69
N ILE A 27 6.24 10.44 0.77
CA ILE A 27 5.17 9.47 0.45
C ILE A 27 4.71 9.59 -1.02
N ASP A 28 5.22 10.54 -1.80
CA ASP A 28 4.90 10.64 -3.23
C ASP A 28 5.46 9.44 -4.03
N ALA A 29 4.64 8.90 -4.93
CA ALA A 29 5.02 7.80 -5.82
C ALA A 29 6.29 8.05 -6.65
N ILE A 30 6.61 9.31 -6.99
CA ILE A 30 7.87 9.70 -7.64
C ILE A 30 9.06 9.48 -6.71
N HIS A 31 8.96 9.92 -5.45
CA HIS A 31 10.01 9.74 -4.45
C HIS A 31 10.23 8.26 -4.19
N ILE A 32 9.17 7.50 -3.93
CA ILE A 32 9.21 6.04 -3.71
C ILE A 32 9.82 5.30 -4.91
N SER A 33 9.49 5.71 -6.14
CA SER A 33 10.11 5.14 -7.35
C SER A 33 11.59 5.47 -7.49
N SER A 34 12.02 6.66 -7.03
CA SER A 34 13.44 7.02 -6.96
C SER A 34 14.17 6.20 -5.90
N THR A 35 13.58 6.05 -4.71
CA THR A 35 14.13 5.23 -3.62
C THR A 35 14.26 3.78 -4.03
N TYR A 36 13.23 3.19 -4.65
CA TYR A 36 13.28 1.83 -5.21
C TYR A 36 14.45 1.64 -6.18
N LYS A 37 14.69 2.58 -7.10
CA LYS A 37 15.85 2.51 -8.01
C LYS A 37 17.18 2.64 -7.28
N ALA A 38 17.25 3.48 -6.24
CA ALA A 38 18.45 3.69 -5.48
C ALA A 38 18.82 2.47 -4.63
N SER A 39 17.82 1.79 -4.05
CA SER A 39 17.95 0.59 -3.23
C SER A 39 18.09 -0.69 -4.04
N PHE A 40 17.48 -0.80 -5.24
CA PHE A 40 17.52 -2.00 -6.09
C PHE A 40 18.89 -2.21 -6.76
N ARG A 41 19.89 -2.56 -5.94
CA ARG A 41 21.26 -2.85 -6.37
C ARG A 41 21.55 -4.32 -6.10
N ASP A 42 22.01 -5.05 -7.12
CA ASP A 42 22.49 -6.41 -6.94
C ASP A 42 23.73 -6.39 -6.02
N PRO A 43 23.66 -6.99 -4.82
CA PRO A 43 24.78 -7.02 -3.87
C PRO A 43 26.05 -7.62 -4.49
N ARG A 44 25.90 -8.51 -5.48
CA ARG A 44 27.02 -9.16 -6.18
C ARG A 44 27.71 -8.24 -7.20
N ARG A 45 27.01 -7.21 -7.70
CA ARG A 45 27.62 -6.14 -8.52
C ARG A 45 28.20 -5.03 -7.67
N CYS A 46 27.64 -4.80 -6.49
CA CYS A 46 28.22 -3.97 -5.45
C CYS A 46 29.25 -4.70 -4.57
N SER A 47 30.02 -5.64 -5.14
CA SER A 47 31.28 -6.04 -4.48
C SER A 47 32.11 -4.78 -4.25
N PRO A 48 32.66 -4.52 -3.06
CA PRO A 48 33.51 -3.37 -2.86
C PRO A 48 34.62 -3.41 -3.90
N GLN A 49 34.89 -2.28 -4.56
CA GLN A 49 36.17 -2.11 -5.23
C GLN A 49 37.23 -2.61 -4.27
N LYS A 50 37.99 -3.63 -4.70
CA LYS A 50 39.08 -4.21 -3.94
C LYS A 50 39.96 -3.04 -3.52
N THR A 51 39.87 -2.62 -2.26
CA THR A 51 40.77 -1.63 -1.71
C THR A 51 42.11 -2.33 -1.66
N THR A 52 42.90 -2.13 -2.72
CA THR A 52 44.34 -2.39 -2.78
C THR A 52 45.05 -1.41 -1.84
N ASN A 53 44.73 -1.59 -0.57
CA ASN A 53 45.24 -1.01 0.67
C ASN A 53 44.81 -1.98 1.78
N ALA A 54 45.05 -3.27 1.56
CA ALA A 54 45.09 -4.24 2.65
C ALA A 54 46.24 -3.81 3.57
N SER A 55 45.90 -3.12 4.65
CA SER A 55 46.87 -2.62 5.64
C SER A 55 47.80 -3.74 6.05
N THR A 56 49.10 -3.55 5.79
CA THR A 56 50.18 -4.52 6.00
C THR A 56 50.31 -4.99 7.45
N LEU A 57 49.65 -4.32 8.40
CA LEU A 57 49.53 -4.72 9.80
C LEU A 57 48.66 -5.99 10.02
N SER A 58 47.65 -6.26 9.19
CA SER A 58 46.76 -7.43 9.40
C SER A 58 47.49 -8.78 9.23
N ARG A 59 48.57 -8.81 8.45
CA ARG A 59 49.39 -10.02 8.24
C ARG A 59 50.36 -10.35 9.39
N PHE A 60 50.52 -9.47 10.38
CA PHE A 60 51.40 -9.71 11.53
C PHE A 60 50.68 -10.25 12.77
N SER A 61 49.37 -9.99 12.94
CA SER A 61 48.61 -10.54 14.07
C SER A 61 48.32 -12.05 13.94
N SER A 62 48.17 -12.57 12.73
CA SER A 62 47.82 -13.98 12.46
C SER A 62 48.87 -15.02 12.90
N THR A 63 50.08 -14.59 13.29
CA THR A 63 51.19 -15.49 13.64
C THR A 63 51.48 -15.54 15.15
N ILE A 64 50.86 -14.67 15.97
CA ILE A 64 51.13 -14.57 17.42
C ILE A 64 49.85 -14.79 18.25
N THR A 65 49.02 -15.77 17.87
CA THR A 65 47.81 -16.14 18.64
C THR A 65 47.58 -17.66 18.76
N SER A 66 48.60 -18.48 18.49
CA SER A 66 48.48 -19.95 18.50
C SER A 66 48.70 -20.62 19.86
N LEU A 67 49.01 -19.88 20.94
CA LEU A 67 49.45 -20.45 22.22
C LEU A 67 48.88 -19.72 23.48
N LEU A 68 47.62 -19.30 23.45
CA LEU A 68 46.90 -18.90 24.68
C LEU A 68 45.57 -19.65 24.79
N PRO A 69 45.19 -20.13 26.00
CA PRO A 69 43.96 -20.89 26.19
C PRO A 69 42.72 -20.05 25.89
N PHE A 70 41.70 -20.68 25.30
CA PHE A 70 40.41 -20.07 25.03
C PHE A 70 39.73 -19.62 26.33
N SER A 71 39.84 -18.32 26.64
CA SER A 71 39.11 -17.71 27.75
C SER A 71 37.62 -17.61 27.39
N PRO A 72 36.68 -17.97 28.29
CA PRO A 72 35.25 -17.78 28.07
C PRO A 72 34.86 -16.34 27.72
N ALA A 73 35.59 -15.35 28.24
CA ALA A 73 35.38 -13.94 27.92
C ALA A 73 35.68 -13.59 26.45
N ARG A 74 36.62 -14.32 25.82
CA ARG A 74 36.95 -14.13 24.41
C ARG A 74 35.90 -14.75 23.49
N LEU A 75 35.44 -15.95 23.80
CA LEU A 75 34.33 -16.60 23.08
C LEU A 75 33.03 -15.78 23.19
N ALA A 76 32.75 -15.21 24.37
CA ALA A 76 31.60 -14.31 24.56
C ALA A 76 31.71 -12.99 23.76
N ALA A 77 32.93 -12.46 23.58
CA ALA A 77 33.15 -11.28 22.74
C ALA A 77 33.05 -11.61 21.24
N GLU A 78 33.60 -12.74 20.82
CA GLU A 78 33.53 -13.23 19.43
C GLU A 78 32.08 -13.59 19.04
N SER A 79 31.28 -14.15 19.96
CA SER A 79 29.83 -14.36 19.76
C SER A 79 29.08 -13.04 19.56
N ARG A 80 29.27 -12.05 20.44
CA ARG A 80 28.59 -10.75 20.33
C ARG A 80 28.90 -10.02 19.03
N LEU A 81 30.15 -10.11 18.55
CA LEU A 81 30.53 -9.55 17.24
C LEU A 81 29.85 -10.26 16.06
N CYS A 82 29.58 -11.56 16.18
CA CYS A 82 28.77 -12.31 15.23
C CYS A 82 27.31 -11.84 15.25
N ASP A 83 26.72 -11.72 16.44
CA ASP A 83 25.33 -11.27 16.64
C ASP A 83 25.12 -9.83 16.12
N GLU A 84 26.07 -8.92 16.37
CA GLU A 84 26.06 -7.55 15.84
C GLU A 84 26.22 -7.50 14.31
N GLN A 85 27.00 -8.40 13.72
CA GLN A 85 27.16 -8.45 12.26
C GLN A 85 25.91 -9.03 11.59
N GLU A 86 25.35 -10.12 12.11
CA GLU A 86 24.10 -10.71 11.60
C GLU A 86 22.93 -9.70 11.67
N LEU A 87 22.89 -8.88 12.73
CA LEU A 87 21.92 -7.80 12.84
C LEU A 87 22.08 -6.73 11.74
N ARG A 88 23.33 -6.33 11.43
CA ARG A 88 23.61 -5.37 10.35
C ARG A 88 23.26 -5.93 8.98
N ASP A 89 23.63 -7.18 8.71
CA ASP A 89 23.35 -7.84 7.43
C ASP A 89 21.83 -7.92 7.20
N LYS A 90 21.05 -8.25 8.24
CA LYS A 90 19.58 -8.23 8.19
C LYS A 90 18.98 -6.84 8.01
N LEU A 91 19.56 -5.80 8.60
CA LEU A 91 19.12 -4.42 8.39
C LEU A 91 19.42 -3.93 6.96
N GLU A 92 20.56 -4.32 6.38
CA GLU A 92 20.88 -4.07 4.96
C GLU A 92 19.93 -4.83 4.02
N GLU A 93 19.58 -6.08 4.35
CA GLU A 93 18.58 -6.86 3.61
C GLU A 93 17.18 -6.23 3.65
N LEU A 94 16.76 -5.66 4.79
CA LEU A 94 15.48 -4.94 4.94
C LEU A 94 15.42 -3.61 4.20
N ASP A 95 16.56 -2.90 4.01
CA ASP A 95 16.61 -1.64 3.26
C ASP A 95 16.77 -1.87 1.73
N ASN A 96 17.37 -3.00 1.34
CA ASN A 96 17.63 -3.32 -0.05
C ASN A 96 16.47 -4.09 -0.73
N THR A 97 15.69 -3.37 -1.53
CA THR A 97 14.55 -3.90 -2.33
C THR A 97 14.91 -5.01 -3.32
N TYR A 98 16.20 -5.29 -3.58
CA TYR A 98 16.62 -6.49 -4.31
C TYR A 98 16.13 -7.79 -3.65
N TYR A 99 16.07 -7.82 -2.32
CA TYR A 99 15.67 -9.00 -1.53
C TYR A 99 14.16 -9.17 -1.38
N SER A 100 13.34 -8.20 -1.79
CA SER A 100 11.88 -8.34 -1.77
C SER A 100 11.43 -9.54 -2.61
N ASP A 101 10.66 -10.45 -2.01
CA ASP A 101 10.14 -11.64 -2.69
C ASP A 101 8.62 -11.74 -2.52
N PRO A 102 7.83 -11.72 -3.60
CA PRO A 102 6.40 -11.97 -3.54
C PRO A 102 6.00 -13.28 -2.86
N ALA A 103 6.85 -14.31 -2.82
CA ALA A 103 6.58 -15.59 -2.14
C ALA A 103 6.84 -15.55 -0.62
N GLY A 104 7.73 -14.67 -0.16
CA GLY A 104 8.03 -14.44 1.25
C GLY A 104 9.49 -13.99 1.47
N ASP A 105 9.69 -12.95 2.26
CA ASP A 105 11.01 -12.36 2.53
C ASP A 105 11.26 -12.08 4.04
N LEU A 106 12.39 -11.43 4.34
CA LEU A 106 12.78 -11.09 5.71
C LEU A 106 11.78 -10.14 6.39
N HIS A 107 11.16 -9.20 5.67
CA HIS A 107 10.13 -8.34 6.27
C HIS A 107 8.94 -9.17 6.77
N ASP A 108 8.51 -10.18 6.02
CA ASP A 108 7.37 -11.02 6.41
C ASP A 108 7.70 -11.85 7.65
N THR A 109 8.94 -12.36 7.73
CA THR A 109 9.43 -13.13 8.87
C THR A 109 9.48 -12.27 10.14
N VAL A 110 9.99 -11.04 10.03
CA VAL A 110 10.09 -10.11 11.16
C VAL A 110 8.71 -9.60 11.59
N VAL A 111 7.86 -9.18 10.65
CA VAL A 111 6.49 -8.69 10.94
C VAL A 111 5.60 -9.80 11.48
N ALA A 112 5.81 -11.07 11.12
CA ALA A 112 5.04 -12.17 11.70
C ALA A 112 5.18 -12.27 13.23
N SER A 113 6.26 -11.75 13.82
CA SER A 113 6.41 -11.67 15.27
C SER A 113 5.36 -10.75 15.94
N THR A 114 4.78 -9.78 15.22
CA THR A 114 3.81 -8.81 15.75
C THR A 114 2.35 -9.18 15.47
N PHE A 115 2.07 -10.35 14.89
CA PHE A 115 0.69 -10.75 14.61
C PHE A 115 -0.09 -11.16 15.87
N LEU A 116 -1.34 -10.68 15.96
CA LEU A 116 -2.30 -11.13 16.97
C LEU A 116 -2.76 -12.56 16.66
N SER A 117 -2.78 -13.40 17.69
CA SER A 117 -3.24 -14.79 17.60
C SER A 117 -4.73 -14.93 17.94
N GLY A 118 -5.41 -15.92 17.35
CA GLY A 118 -6.81 -16.24 17.70
C GLY A 118 -7.89 -15.45 16.96
N SER A 119 -7.57 -14.79 15.84
CA SER A 119 -8.61 -14.16 14.99
C SER A 119 -9.55 -15.23 14.40
N ARG A 120 -10.86 -14.98 14.51
CA ARG A 120 -11.93 -15.80 13.94
C ARG A 120 -11.94 -15.74 12.40
N TYR A 121 -11.64 -14.56 11.84
CA TYR A 121 -11.63 -14.29 10.40
C TYR A 121 -10.27 -14.61 9.75
N PHE A 122 -9.16 -14.28 10.42
CA PHE A 122 -7.80 -14.38 9.87
C PHE A 122 -6.98 -15.47 10.58
N ARG A 123 -7.23 -16.74 10.23
CA ARG A 123 -6.65 -17.90 10.93
C ARG A 123 -5.20 -18.18 10.51
N HIS A 124 -4.32 -18.33 11.49
CA HIS A 124 -2.87 -18.62 11.34
C HIS A 124 -2.52 -20.06 10.91
N ASP A 125 -3.50 -20.90 10.59
CA ASP A 125 -3.32 -22.33 10.25
C ASP A 125 -2.64 -22.57 8.88
N GLN A 126 -2.44 -21.53 8.07
CA GLN A 126 -1.73 -21.65 6.79
C GLN A 126 -0.20 -21.68 6.97
N ALA A 127 0.29 -22.78 7.54
CA ALA A 127 1.72 -23.06 7.68
C ALA A 127 2.47 -22.83 6.35
N GLY A 128 3.36 -21.83 6.34
CA GLY A 128 4.19 -21.47 5.18
C GLY A 128 3.56 -20.51 4.16
N ARG A 129 2.47 -19.79 4.50
CA ARG A 129 1.86 -18.77 3.59
C ARG A 129 1.67 -17.38 4.19
N PHE A 130 2.40 -17.05 5.25
CA PHE A 130 2.31 -15.76 5.97
C PHE A 130 2.46 -14.52 5.08
N ALA A 131 3.22 -14.61 3.98
CA ALA A 131 3.47 -13.49 3.06
C ALA A 131 2.23 -13.03 2.25
N ARG A 132 1.24 -13.91 2.03
CA ARG A 132 0.05 -13.61 1.20
C ARG A 132 -1.28 -13.80 1.91
N ALA A 133 -1.29 -14.42 3.09
CA ALA A 133 -2.47 -14.44 3.94
C ALA A 133 -2.63 -13.09 4.68
N PRO A 134 -3.83 -12.50 4.76
CA PRO A 134 -4.06 -11.34 5.59
C PRO A 134 -3.97 -11.73 7.08
N HIS A 135 -3.21 -10.97 7.87
CA HIS A 135 -3.09 -11.16 9.32
C HIS A 135 -3.35 -9.85 10.07
N VAL A 136 -3.88 -9.92 11.29
CA VAL A 136 -4.06 -8.74 12.15
C VAL A 136 -2.76 -8.47 12.90
N ILE A 137 -2.24 -7.25 12.78
CA ILE A 137 -1.02 -6.78 13.43
C ILE A 137 -1.38 -6.12 14.76
N ASP A 138 -0.64 -6.48 15.81
CA ASP A 138 -0.63 -5.75 17.07
C ASP A 138 0.09 -4.41 16.84
N LEU A 139 -0.69 -3.32 16.77
CA LEU A 139 -0.16 -1.98 16.52
C LEU A 139 0.79 -1.52 17.64
N GLU A 140 0.49 -1.86 18.89
CA GLU A 140 1.30 -1.44 20.03
C GLU A 140 2.64 -2.17 20.02
N ARG A 141 2.63 -3.48 19.77
CA ARG A 141 3.87 -4.25 19.60
C ARG A 141 4.67 -3.88 18.34
N TYR A 142 4.01 -3.45 17.26
CA TYR A 142 4.69 -3.04 16.03
C TYR A 142 5.32 -1.63 16.12
N PHE A 143 4.61 -0.65 16.70
CA PHE A 143 5.10 0.74 16.76
C PHE A 143 5.91 1.07 18.00
N ASN A 144 5.69 0.43 19.14
CA ASN A 144 6.46 0.63 20.39
C ASN A 144 7.55 -0.43 20.60
N THR A 145 8.06 -1.02 19.52
CA THR A 145 9.12 -2.04 19.58
C THR A 145 10.49 -1.44 19.95
N GLU A 146 11.26 -2.15 20.78
CA GLU A 146 12.70 -1.90 20.98
C GLU A 146 13.57 -2.71 19.98
N ASP A 147 13.00 -3.70 19.28
CA ASP A 147 13.71 -4.48 18.26
C ASP A 147 13.89 -3.64 16.98
N PRO A 148 15.14 -3.32 16.58
CA PRO A 148 15.43 -2.52 15.40
C PRO A 148 15.01 -3.22 14.09
N LEU A 149 14.95 -4.56 14.04
CA LEU A 149 14.46 -5.28 12.86
C LEU A 149 12.97 -5.01 12.66
N VAL A 150 12.17 -5.09 13.73
CA VAL A 150 10.72 -4.81 13.67
C VAL A 150 10.47 -3.35 13.28
N GLY A 151 11.26 -2.41 13.82
CA GLY A 151 11.18 -1.00 13.45
C GLY A 151 11.53 -0.70 11.99
N ALA A 152 12.44 -1.48 11.39
CA ALA A 152 12.82 -1.40 9.98
C ALA A 152 11.89 -2.17 9.02
N ALA A 153 11.16 -3.19 9.51
CA ALA A 153 10.34 -4.04 8.66
C ALA A 153 8.99 -3.43 8.28
N TYR A 154 8.57 -3.65 7.02
CA TYR A 154 7.31 -3.11 6.49
C TYR A 154 6.26 -4.23 6.29
N PRO A 155 5.03 -4.06 6.78
CA PRO A 155 3.98 -5.07 6.66
C PRO A 155 3.46 -5.20 5.22
N ARG A 156 2.86 -6.36 4.90
CA ARG A 156 2.09 -6.57 3.67
C ARG A 156 0.80 -5.76 3.70
N LEU A 157 0.35 -5.31 2.52
CA LEU A 157 -0.90 -4.54 2.37
C LEU A 157 -2.14 -5.33 2.83
N CYS A 158 -2.17 -6.64 2.59
CA CYS A 158 -3.25 -7.52 3.07
C CYS A 158 -3.43 -7.46 4.59
N SER A 159 -2.32 -7.52 5.34
CA SER A 159 -2.32 -7.46 6.80
C SER A 159 -2.66 -6.06 7.32
N ALA A 160 -2.22 -4.99 6.63
CA ALA A 160 -2.64 -3.64 6.98
C ALA A 160 -4.16 -3.42 6.79
N VAL A 161 -4.72 -3.92 5.69
CA VAL A 161 -6.18 -3.90 5.43
C VAL A 161 -6.94 -4.72 6.48
N ALA A 162 -6.50 -5.95 6.77
CA ALA A 162 -7.10 -6.79 7.81
C ALA A 162 -7.10 -6.10 9.19
N THR A 163 -6.00 -5.42 9.53
CA THR A 163 -5.84 -4.70 10.80
C THR A 163 -6.76 -3.49 10.89
N ILE A 164 -6.83 -2.64 9.86
CA ILE A 164 -7.74 -1.47 9.82
C ILE A 164 -9.20 -1.91 9.97
N LEU A 165 -9.63 -2.90 9.19
CA LEU A 165 -11.02 -3.38 9.23
C LEU A 165 -11.35 -4.01 10.59
N SER A 166 -10.39 -4.72 11.21
CA SER A 166 -10.54 -5.25 12.58
C SER A 166 -10.65 -4.15 13.65
N HIS A 167 -10.08 -2.97 13.43
CA HIS A 167 -10.24 -1.80 14.33
C HIS A 167 -11.50 -0.96 14.06
N THR A 168 -12.29 -1.32 13.03
CA THR A 168 -13.46 -0.55 12.58
C THR A 168 -14.73 -1.01 13.30
N ASN A 169 -15.46 -1.98 12.74
CA ASN A 169 -16.54 -2.71 13.41
C ASN A 169 -16.75 -4.07 12.73
N ARG A 170 -17.57 -4.94 13.34
CA ARG A 170 -17.83 -6.30 12.84
C ARG A 170 -18.45 -6.31 11.45
N GLU A 171 -19.43 -5.42 11.22
CA GLU A 171 -20.19 -5.33 9.96
C GLU A 171 -19.31 -4.93 8.77
N CYS A 172 -18.44 -3.94 8.95
CA CYS A 172 -17.49 -3.49 7.93
C CYS A 172 -16.51 -4.62 7.53
N LEU A 173 -15.97 -5.34 8.53
CA LEU A 173 -15.09 -6.47 8.28
C LEU A 173 -15.82 -7.64 7.58
N GLU A 174 -17.04 -7.96 8.02
CA GLU A 174 -17.84 -9.03 7.41
C GLU A 174 -18.26 -8.70 5.97
N ALA A 175 -18.66 -7.46 5.69
CA ALA A 175 -19.04 -7.06 4.33
C ALA A 175 -17.84 -6.95 3.37
N PHE A 176 -16.64 -6.60 3.88
CA PHE A 176 -15.41 -6.71 3.09
C PHE A 176 -15.12 -8.17 2.71
N LEU A 177 -15.37 -9.12 3.61
CA LEU A 177 -15.09 -10.54 3.40
C LEU A 177 -16.21 -11.31 2.67
N ASP A 178 -17.44 -10.79 2.62
CA ASP A 178 -18.58 -11.46 1.96
C ASP A 178 -18.47 -11.41 0.42
N PRO A 179 -18.29 -12.56 -0.26
CA PRO A 179 -18.21 -12.61 -1.73
C PRO A 179 -19.52 -12.22 -2.43
N ARG A 180 -20.64 -12.10 -1.70
CA ARG A 180 -21.95 -11.67 -2.25
C ARG A 180 -22.06 -10.16 -2.39
N VAL A 181 -21.33 -9.39 -1.59
CA VAL A 181 -21.22 -7.92 -1.74
C VAL A 181 -20.49 -7.63 -3.04
N ALA A 182 -21.13 -6.87 -3.93
CA ALA A 182 -20.61 -6.62 -5.26
C ALA A 182 -19.52 -5.53 -5.24
N GLU A 183 -19.75 -4.48 -4.46
CA GLU A 183 -18.80 -3.38 -4.25
C GLU A 183 -18.79 -2.96 -2.77
N PHE A 184 -17.60 -2.97 -2.18
CA PHE A 184 -17.30 -2.43 -0.85
C PHE A 184 -16.30 -1.29 -1.01
N VAL A 185 -16.53 -0.18 -0.31
CA VAL A 185 -15.61 0.97 -0.27
C VAL A 185 -15.45 1.40 1.18
N TYR A 186 -14.22 1.43 1.69
CA TYR A 186 -13.87 2.07 2.96
C TYR A 186 -12.99 3.27 2.67
N TRP A 187 -13.30 4.42 3.26
CA TRP A 187 -12.46 5.61 3.19
C TRP A 187 -12.36 6.34 4.52
N ARG A 188 -11.25 7.07 4.65
CA ARG A 188 -10.97 7.88 5.83
C ARG A 188 -10.32 9.20 5.44
N GLU A 189 -10.90 10.31 5.89
CA GLU A 189 -10.29 11.63 5.77
C GLU A 189 -9.18 11.81 6.81
N VAL A 190 -7.99 12.24 6.36
CA VAL A 190 -6.85 12.48 7.24
C VAL A 190 -6.93 13.91 7.77
N ASP A 191 -7.75 14.06 8.81
CA ASP A 191 -7.98 15.31 9.56
C ASP A 191 -6.69 16.08 9.85
N ARG A 192 -6.73 17.40 9.57
CA ARG A 192 -5.65 18.39 9.76
C ARG A 192 -4.49 18.35 8.76
N SER A 193 -4.53 17.52 7.72
CA SER A 193 -3.70 17.79 6.54
C SER A 193 -4.21 19.04 5.81
N ILE A 194 -3.31 19.93 5.35
CA ILE A 194 -3.68 21.21 4.70
C ILE A 194 -4.49 21.02 3.40
N ALA A 195 -4.55 19.80 2.87
CA ALA A 195 -5.10 19.49 1.55
C ALA A 195 -6.06 18.29 1.50
N GLY A 196 -6.60 17.82 2.63
CA GLY A 196 -7.67 16.83 2.66
C GLY A 196 -7.34 15.49 1.98
N ASN A 197 -6.21 14.87 2.37
CA ASN A 197 -5.89 13.51 1.91
C ASN A 197 -6.92 12.50 2.42
N ILE A 198 -7.34 11.58 1.55
CA ILE A 198 -8.29 10.50 1.82
C ILE A 198 -7.59 9.16 1.59
N LEU A 199 -7.60 8.30 2.61
CA LEU A 199 -7.18 6.90 2.50
C LEU A 199 -8.35 6.07 1.96
N LEU A 200 -8.08 5.11 1.09
CA LEU A 200 -9.09 4.26 0.46
C LEU A 200 -8.73 2.78 0.49
N ILE A 201 -9.72 1.94 0.77
CA ILE A 201 -9.72 0.49 0.50
C ILE A 201 -11.03 0.18 -0.23
N ARG A 202 -10.97 -0.13 -1.53
CA ARG A 202 -12.13 -0.52 -2.35
C ARG A 202 -11.99 -1.96 -2.81
N ARG A 203 -12.99 -2.81 -2.56
CA ARG A 203 -13.11 -4.15 -3.14
C ARG A 203 -14.25 -4.18 -4.15
N LYS A 204 -13.99 -4.73 -5.34
CA LYS A 204 -15.03 -5.05 -6.33
C LYS A 204 -14.82 -6.49 -6.83
N GLY A 205 -15.73 -7.38 -6.46
CA GLY A 205 -15.52 -8.83 -6.61
C GLY A 205 -14.22 -9.27 -5.92
N ASN A 206 -13.28 -9.82 -6.69
CA ASN A 206 -11.96 -10.25 -6.23
C ASN A 206 -10.83 -9.22 -6.45
N SER A 207 -11.13 -8.02 -6.97
CA SER A 207 -10.14 -6.94 -7.16
C SER A 207 -10.18 -5.98 -5.98
N VAL A 208 -9.01 -5.54 -5.51
CA VAL A 208 -8.85 -4.49 -4.49
C VAL A 208 -8.05 -3.33 -5.06
N ILE A 209 -8.52 -2.12 -4.80
CA ILE A 209 -7.77 -0.87 -4.97
C ILE A 209 -7.51 -0.31 -3.59
N ALA A 210 -6.25 0.04 -3.30
CA ALA A 210 -5.87 0.76 -2.10
C ALA A 210 -5.00 1.96 -2.46
N GLY A 211 -5.12 3.05 -1.71
CA GLY A 211 -4.32 4.23 -1.99
C GLY A 211 -4.61 5.42 -1.09
N SER A 212 -3.96 6.53 -1.42
CA SER A 212 -4.17 7.85 -0.82
C SER A 212 -4.38 8.86 -1.95
N TYR A 213 -5.48 9.63 -1.88
CA TYR A 213 -5.81 10.63 -2.89
C TYR A 213 -6.36 11.93 -2.28
N ARG A 214 -6.39 13.00 -3.08
CA ARG A 214 -7.13 14.24 -2.80
C ARG A 214 -8.32 14.34 -3.75
N ASN A 215 -9.49 14.70 -3.23
CA ASN A 215 -10.66 14.93 -4.07
C ASN A 215 -10.62 16.36 -4.62
N LEU A 216 -10.51 16.51 -5.94
CA LEU A 216 -10.53 17.81 -6.64
C LEU A 216 -11.92 18.16 -7.20
N GLY A 217 -12.95 17.38 -6.87
CA GLY A 217 -14.34 17.55 -7.32
C GLY A 217 -14.61 17.06 -8.75
N PHE A 218 -13.66 17.22 -9.67
CA PHE A 218 -13.71 16.69 -11.04
C PHE A 218 -12.78 15.48 -11.27
N SER A 219 -11.82 15.26 -10.39
CA SER A 219 -10.91 14.11 -10.40
C SER A 219 -10.42 13.77 -8.99
N LEU A 220 -9.97 12.53 -8.83
CA LEU A 220 -9.23 12.10 -7.66
C LEU A 220 -7.74 12.18 -8.00
N SER A 221 -6.96 12.96 -7.26
CA SER A 221 -5.51 13.09 -7.44
C SER A 221 -4.79 12.14 -6.49
N TRP A 222 -4.21 11.05 -7.02
CA TRP A 222 -3.58 9.98 -6.26
C TRP A 222 -2.11 10.30 -5.96
N THR A 223 -1.77 10.33 -4.66
CA THR A 223 -0.38 10.28 -4.18
C THR A 223 0.15 8.85 -4.26
N LEU A 224 -0.68 7.88 -3.86
CA LEU A 224 -0.40 6.44 -3.92
C LEU A 224 -1.60 5.69 -4.46
N TYR A 225 -1.35 4.73 -5.36
CA TYR A 225 -2.37 3.87 -5.94
C TYR A 225 -1.79 2.48 -6.22
N VAL A 226 -2.37 1.48 -5.56
CA VAL A 226 -2.00 0.06 -5.66
C VAL A 226 -3.26 -0.74 -6.00
N ARG A 227 -3.13 -1.71 -6.92
CA ARG A 227 -4.16 -2.71 -7.17
C ARG A 227 -3.67 -4.08 -6.76
N ALA A 228 -4.58 -4.88 -6.23
CA ALA A 228 -4.36 -6.25 -5.83
C ALA A 228 -5.57 -7.12 -6.18
N SER A 229 -5.43 -8.43 -5.99
CA SER A 229 -6.52 -9.38 -6.17
C SER A 229 -6.45 -10.52 -5.16
N PHE A 230 -7.60 -11.18 -4.96
CA PHE A 230 -7.73 -12.39 -4.18
C PHE A 230 -7.75 -13.64 -5.08
N SER A 231 -7.05 -14.69 -4.68
CA SER A 231 -7.32 -16.04 -5.19
C SER A 231 -8.59 -16.62 -4.56
N ALA A 232 -9.10 -17.70 -5.14
CA ALA A 232 -10.19 -18.49 -4.56
C ALA A 232 -9.84 -19.11 -3.18
N THR A 233 -8.57 -19.10 -2.76
CA THR A 233 -8.11 -19.55 -1.44
C THR A 233 -7.90 -18.40 -0.45
N GLY A 234 -8.35 -17.19 -0.77
CA GLY A 234 -8.21 -15.99 0.06
C GLY A 234 -6.78 -15.44 0.16
N LEU A 235 -5.86 -15.88 -0.70
CA LEU A 235 -4.49 -15.32 -0.74
C LEU A 235 -4.48 -14.04 -1.56
N TRP A 236 -3.70 -13.07 -1.10
CA TRP A 236 -3.53 -11.75 -1.71
C TRP A 236 -2.39 -11.75 -2.74
N TYR A 237 -2.59 -11.02 -3.83
CA TYR A 237 -1.63 -10.83 -4.92
C TYR A 237 -1.68 -9.38 -5.36
N GLU A 238 -0.62 -8.62 -5.15
CA GLU A 238 -0.49 -7.28 -5.71
C GLU A 238 -0.23 -7.37 -7.23
N THR A 239 -0.95 -6.56 -8.02
CA THR A 239 -0.99 -6.68 -9.49
C THR A 239 -0.52 -5.44 -10.23
N PHE A 240 -0.53 -4.28 -9.57
CA PHE A 240 -0.13 -3.00 -10.16
C PHE A 240 0.15 -1.97 -9.08
N ALA A 241 1.13 -1.09 -9.31
CA ALA A 241 1.36 0.08 -8.46
C ALA A 241 1.79 1.29 -9.31
N SER A 242 1.30 2.49 -8.97
CA SER A 242 1.55 3.69 -9.77
C SER A 242 2.93 4.30 -9.46
N ARG A 243 3.80 4.33 -10.48
CA ARG A 243 5.17 4.88 -10.42
C ARG A 243 5.26 6.40 -10.21
N VAL A 244 4.15 7.11 -10.40
CA VAL A 244 4.06 8.57 -10.28
C VAL A 244 2.69 8.93 -9.74
N ALA A 245 2.57 10.13 -9.19
CA ALA A 245 1.27 10.69 -8.85
C ALA A 245 0.34 10.67 -10.08
N GLY A 246 -0.90 10.24 -9.86
CA GLY A 246 -1.87 9.94 -10.91
C GLY A 246 -3.20 10.63 -10.69
N SER A 247 -4.13 10.47 -11.62
CA SER A 247 -5.50 10.95 -11.45
C SER A 247 -6.53 9.95 -11.99
N SER A 248 -7.66 9.85 -11.31
CA SER A 248 -8.86 9.18 -11.84
C SER A 248 -9.93 10.23 -12.10
N PRO A 249 -10.43 10.39 -13.35
CA PRO A 249 -11.49 11.35 -13.63
C PRO A 249 -12.80 10.93 -12.96
N ILE A 250 -13.63 11.90 -12.57
CA ILE A 250 -15.00 11.66 -12.13
C ILE A 250 -15.92 11.86 -13.33
N ILE A 251 -16.58 10.79 -13.77
CA ILE A 251 -17.44 10.77 -14.96
C ILE A 251 -18.88 10.56 -14.48
N ASN A 252 -19.77 11.51 -14.78
CA ASN A 252 -21.17 11.50 -14.33
C ASN A 252 -21.32 11.31 -12.80
N GLY A 253 -20.42 11.89 -12.01
CA GLY A 253 -20.40 11.77 -10.55
C GLY A 253 -19.73 10.50 -9.99
N VAL A 254 -19.35 9.56 -10.85
CA VAL A 254 -18.68 8.31 -10.44
C VAL A 254 -17.19 8.38 -10.77
N PRO A 255 -16.27 8.17 -9.79
CA PRO A 255 -14.84 8.09 -10.08
C PRO A 255 -14.52 6.88 -10.97
N ALA A 256 -13.69 7.07 -11.98
CA ALA A 256 -13.15 6.01 -12.82
C ALA A 256 -12.05 5.24 -12.08
N TRP A 257 -12.42 4.57 -10.98
CA TRP A 257 -11.52 3.95 -10.00
C TRP A 257 -10.43 3.08 -10.61
N ASP A 258 -10.78 2.26 -11.61
CA ASP A 258 -9.87 1.28 -12.22
C ASP A 258 -8.84 1.92 -13.18
N THR A 259 -8.96 3.23 -13.44
CA THR A 259 -8.15 4.03 -14.38
C THR A 259 -7.33 5.08 -13.61
N SER A 260 -6.01 4.86 -13.52
CA SER A 260 -5.04 5.83 -13.00
C SER A 260 -4.23 6.45 -14.16
N ILE A 261 -4.48 7.71 -14.47
CA ILE A 261 -3.77 8.48 -15.52
C ILE A 261 -2.60 9.23 -14.88
N PRO A 262 -1.33 9.02 -15.28
CA PRO A 262 -0.19 9.80 -14.78
C PRO A 262 -0.41 11.30 -14.95
N ILE A 263 -0.08 12.12 -13.94
CA ILE A 263 -0.31 13.59 -13.99
C ILE A 263 0.44 14.26 -15.16
N ASN A 264 1.56 13.69 -15.59
CA ASN A 264 2.35 14.18 -16.73
C ASN A 264 2.00 13.52 -18.08
N ALA A 265 0.92 12.73 -18.18
CA ALA A 265 0.48 12.15 -19.44
C ALA A 265 -0.38 13.16 -20.23
N SER A 266 0.00 13.44 -21.48
CA SER A 266 -0.76 14.31 -22.38
C SER A 266 -2.20 13.82 -22.56
N PHE A 267 -3.18 14.58 -22.06
CA PHE A 267 -4.59 14.26 -22.23
C PHE A 267 -5.00 14.37 -23.71
N SER A 268 -5.18 13.23 -24.36
CA SER A 268 -5.91 13.12 -25.62
C SER A 268 -7.39 12.89 -25.30
N PHE A 269 -8.15 13.96 -25.12
CA PHE A 269 -9.61 13.84 -25.16
C PHE A 269 -10.02 13.33 -26.56
N PRO A 270 -10.95 12.36 -26.67
CA PRO A 270 -11.64 12.10 -27.92
C PRO A 270 -12.57 13.29 -28.19
N VAL A 271 -12.01 14.35 -28.78
CA VAL A 271 -12.78 15.48 -29.32
C VAL A 271 -13.73 14.90 -30.38
N PRO A 272 -15.06 15.12 -30.28
CA PRO A 272 -15.96 14.78 -31.36
C PRO A 272 -15.59 15.64 -32.58
N SER A 273 -15.05 15.01 -33.63
CA SER A 273 -14.54 15.73 -34.80
C SER A 273 -15.64 16.59 -35.44
N PRO A 274 -15.46 17.91 -35.61
CA PRO A 274 -16.45 18.79 -36.19
C PRO A 274 -16.42 18.72 -37.73
N PHE A 275 -16.76 17.55 -38.29
CA PHE A 275 -16.96 17.40 -39.74
C PHE A 275 -18.40 17.74 -40.12
N LEU A 276 -18.65 19.05 -40.27
CA LEU A 276 -19.74 19.57 -41.08
C LEU A 276 -19.47 19.27 -42.58
N PRO A 277 -20.41 18.65 -43.31
CA PRO A 277 -20.52 18.81 -44.75
C PRO A 277 -21.30 20.10 -45.07
N PRO A 278 -21.07 20.73 -46.24
CA PRO A 278 -21.77 21.96 -46.65
C PRO A 278 -23.23 21.71 -47.05
N PRO A 279 -24.09 22.75 -47.10
CA PRO A 279 -25.52 22.60 -47.37
C PRO A 279 -25.80 22.28 -48.84
N SER A 280 -26.67 21.30 -49.08
CA SER A 280 -27.34 21.07 -50.36
C SER A 280 -28.85 20.91 -50.14
N SER A 281 -29.63 21.35 -51.12
CA SER A 281 -31.02 21.78 -50.94
C SER A 281 -32.08 20.71 -51.25
N SER A 282 -33.23 20.81 -50.57
CA SER A 282 -34.58 20.31 -50.96
C SER A 282 -34.74 18.79 -51.16
N GLN A 283 -35.66 18.09 -50.48
CA GLN A 283 -37.11 18.31 -50.56
C GLN A 283 -37.89 17.83 -49.31
N SER A 284 -39.18 18.17 -49.30
CA SER A 284 -40.19 17.94 -48.26
C SER A 284 -40.60 16.47 -48.08
N GLN A 285 -40.89 16.05 -46.83
CA GLN A 285 -42.26 15.67 -46.41
C GLN A 285 -42.39 15.49 -44.89
N GLN A 286 -43.61 15.69 -44.39
CA GLN A 286 -44.00 15.65 -42.96
C GLN A 286 -44.30 14.22 -42.50
N SER A 287 -44.09 13.88 -41.22
CA SER A 287 -45.16 13.29 -40.39
C SER A 287 -44.84 13.24 -38.88
N THR A 288 -45.90 12.99 -38.11
CA THR A 288 -46.18 13.12 -36.67
C THR A 288 -45.39 12.27 -35.65
N VAL A 289 -45.49 12.72 -34.39
CA VAL A 289 -45.04 12.17 -33.07
C VAL A 289 -46.14 11.22 -32.53
N PRO A 290 -45.87 10.05 -31.86
CA PRO A 290 -45.28 10.04 -30.50
C PRO A 290 -44.40 8.85 -30.03
N LEU A 291 -43.89 9.05 -28.80
CA LEU A 291 -43.30 8.19 -27.77
C LEU A 291 -43.90 6.77 -27.58
N GLU A 292 -43.06 5.72 -27.42
CA GLU A 292 -43.03 4.77 -26.26
C GLU A 292 -42.25 3.44 -26.50
N SER A 293 -41.78 2.85 -25.39
CA SER A 293 -41.45 1.42 -25.16
C SER A 293 -40.15 0.76 -25.67
N SER A 294 -39.44 0.17 -24.71
CA SER A 294 -38.51 -0.99 -24.80
C SER A 294 -39.36 -2.30 -24.83
N PRO A 295 -38.94 -3.51 -25.31
CA PRO A 295 -37.57 -4.06 -25.21
C PRO A 295 -37.03 -5.09 -26.26
N ARG A 296 -35.70 -5.33 -26.20
CA ARG A 296 -34.94 -6.58 -26.53
C ARG A 296 -35.07 -7.27 -27.92
N LYS A 297 -34.02 -7.12 -28.74
CA LYS A 297 -33.08 -8.13 -29.33
C LYS A 297 -32.39 -7.50 -30.56
N ILE A 298 -31.10 -7.71 -30.83
CA ILE A 298 -30.51 -8.90 -31.51
C ILE A 298 -29.02 -9.09 -31.09
N LEU A 299 -28.48 -10.27 -31.38
CA LEU A 299 -27.16 -10.81 -31.00
C LEU A 299 -26.08 -10.70 -32.10
N LEU A 300 -24.81 -10.90 -31.70
CA LEU A 300 -23.56 -11.06 -32.50
C LEU A 300 -23.09 -9.82 -33.28
N ALA A 301 -21.80 -9.42 -33.25
CA ALA A 301 -20.60 -10.23 -33.12
C ALA A 301 -19.43 -9.49 -32.42
N SER A 302 -18.57 -10.24 -31.73
CA SER A 302 -17.22 -9.79 -31.36
C SER A 302 -16.27 -9.94 -32.55
N PRO A 303 -15.23 -9.08 -32.64
CA PRO A 303 -13.87 -9.64 -32.69
C PRO A 303 -13.05 -9.20 -31.49
N THR A 304 -12.54 -10.18 -30.76
CA THR A 304 -11.48 -9.97 -29.76
C THR A 304 -10.19 -9.59 -30.48
N LEU A 305 -9.61 -8.44 -30.14
CA LEU A 305 -8.21 -8.12 -30.38
C LEU A 305 -7.56 -7.72 -29.06
N PRO A 306 -6.65 -8.53 -28.49
CA PRO A 306 -5.76 -8.04 -27.44
C PRO A 306 -4.76 -7.04 -28.06
N PRO A 307 -4.26 -6.05 -27.29
CA PRO A 307 -3.20 -5.17 -27.78
C PRO A 307 -1.93 -5.98 -28.08
N GLN A 308 -1.66 -6.15 -29.37
CA GLN A 308 -0.58 -6.98 -29.88
C GLN A 308 0.73 -6.18 -29.85
N TRP A 309 1.48 -6.30 -28.75
CA TRP A 309 2.86 -5.78 -28.70
C TRP A 309 3.75 -6.67 -29.56
N THR A 310 3.96 -6.25 -30.82
CA THR A 310 4.83 -6.94 -31.78
C THR A 310 6.28 -6.96 -31.27
N GLN A 311 6.85 -8.15 -31.11
CA GLN A 311 8.28 -8.29 -30.85
C GLN A 311 9.08 -7.86 -32.09
N GLY A 312 9.78 -6.72 -31.97
CA GLY A 312 10.92 -6.37 -32.82
C GLY A 312 12.20 -7.08 -32.35
N PRO A 313 13.21 -7.24 -33.22
CA PRO A 313 14.31 -8.17 -32.97
C PRO A 313 15.27 -7.70 -31.87
N LYS A 314 15.88 -8.68 -31.18
CA LYS A 314 17.04 -8.46 -30.31
C LYS A 314 18.11 -7.63 -31.03
N LYS A 315 18.46 -6.49 -30.44
CA LYS A 315 19.78 -5.91 -30.52
C LYS A 315 20.28 -5.72 -29.11
N ASP A 316 21.34 -6.43 -28.77
CA ASP A 316 22.06 -6.24 -27.52
C ASP A 316 22.73 -4.86 -27.58
N ASN A 317 22.26 -3.93 -26.76
CA ASN A 317 22.86 -2.61 -26.53
C ASN A 317 22.57 -2.22 -25.08
N GLU A 318 23.63 -2.00 -24.31
CA GLU A 318 23.60 -1.75 -22.86
C GLU A 318 23.26 -0.28 -22.56
N GLU A 319 22.04 0.13 -22.86
CA GLU A 319 21.43 1.30 -22.23
C GLU A 319 20.30 0.81 -21.31
N GLU A 320 20.53 0.88 -19.99
CA GLU A 320 19.52 0.55 -18.98
C GLU A 320 18.30 1.46 -19.16
N ASN A 321 17.28 0.91 -19.82
CA ASN A 321 16.03 1.61 -20.05
C ASN A 321 15.37 1.87 -18.69
N ASN A 322 15.50 3.10 -18.21
CA ASN A 322 15.30 3.58 -16.84
C ASN A 322 13.81 3.59 -16.39
N THR A 323 13.01 2.72 -16.99
CA THR A 323 11.55 2.69 -16.93
C THR A 323 11.12 1.50 -16.07
N ILE A 324 10.96 1.73 -14.75
CA ILE A 324 10.33 0.75 -13.84
C ILE A 324 9.03 0.26 -14.49
N ASN A 325 8.75 -1.05 -14.47
CA ASN A 325 7.47 -1.56 -14.93
C ASN A 325 6.44 -1.46 -13.78
N PRO A 326 5.27 -0.79 -13.94
CA PRO A 326 4.27 -0.70 -12.87
C PRO A 326 3.56 -2.03 -12.56
N THR A 327 3.90 -3.11 -13.28
CA THR A 327 3.50 -4.50 -12.98
C THR A 327 4.70 -5.40 -12.62
N ASP A 328 5.88 -4.83 -12.35
CA ASP A 328 7.01 -5.60 -11.80
C ASP A 328 6.71 -6.03 -10.37
N GLU A 329 6.77 -7.33 -10.09
CA GLU A 329 6.27 -7.88 -8.83
C GLU A 329 7.02 -7.33 -7.59
N LYS A 330 8.32 -7.04 -7.72
CA LYS A 330 9.13 -6.48 -6.62
C LYS A 330 8.84 -5.00 -6.40
N PHE A 331 8.74 -4.20 -7.46
CA PHE A 331 8.34 -2.79 -7.35
C PHE A 331 6.93 -2.64 -6.76
N VAL A 332 5.98 -3.45 -7.25
CA VAL A 332 4.60 -3.44 -6.80
C VAL A 332 4.50 -3.86 -5.32
N LEU A 333 5.25 -4.88 -4.90
CA LEU A 333 5.35 -5.27 -3.49
C LEU A 333 5.96 -4.16 -2.62
N TYR A 334 7.07 -3.56 -3.05
CA TYR A 334 7.70 -2.47 -2.30
C TYR A 334 6.73 -1.30 -2.08
N GLN A 335 6.04 -0.85 -3.14
CA GLN A 335 5.08 0.25 -3.03
C GLN A 335 3.83 -0.15 -2.19
N SER A 336 3.42 -1.42 -2.23
CA SER A 336 2.33 -1.93 -1.37
C SER A 336 2.73 -1.95 0.12
N ARG A 337 3.97 -2.33 0.43
CA ARG A 337 4.56 -2.28 1.78
C ARG A 337 4.63 -0.85 2.34
N VAL A 338 5.06 0.12 1.53
CA VAL A 338 5.09 1.54 1.93
C VAL A 338 3.67 2.05 2.23
N LEU A 339 2.69 1.76 1.35
CA LEU A 339 1.28 2.10 1.57
C LEU A 339 0.72 1.43 2.84
N ALA A 340 1.06 0.16 3.07
CA ALA A 340 0.63 -0.61 4.25
C ALA A 340 1.13 0.02 5.56
N ARG A 341 2.41 0.38 5.64
CA ARG A 341 2.99 1.04 6.82
C ARG A 341 2.34 2.39 7.08
N PHE A 342 2.10 3.17 6.02
CA PHE A 342 1.42 4.47 6.11
C PHE A 342 -0.03 4.34 6.63
N PHE A 343 -0.79 3.38 6.10
CA PHE A 343 -2.13 3.02 6.55
C PHE A 343 -2.20 2.68 8.05
N LEU A 344 -1.27 1.87 8.56
CA LEU A 344 -1.22 1.53 9.98
C LEU A 344 -0.78 2.71 10.86
N ARG A 345 0.18 3.51 10.38
CA ARG A 345 0.73 4.64 11.13
C ARG A 345 -0.31 5.74 11.35
N ASP A 346 -1.16 6.02 10.36
CA ASP A 346 -2.27 6.97 10.51
C ASP A 346 -3.22 6.55 11.65
N ILE A 347 -3.74 5.31 11.66
CA ILE A 347 -4.66 4.88 12.74
C ILE A 347 -3.96 4.83 14.11
N TRP A 348 -2.69 4.42 14.16
CA TRP A 348 -1.91 4.38 15.40
C TRP A 348 -1.78 5.77 16.05
N ILE A 349 -1.34 6.78 15.29
CA ILE A 349 -1.17 8.15 15.80
C ILE A 349 -2.51 8.72 16.32
N ARG A 350 -3.64 8.39 15.68
CA ARG A 350 -4.97 8.82 16.16
C ARG A 350 -5.33 8.15 17.48
N PHE A 351 -5.02 6.86 17.63
CA PHE A 351 -5.23 6.11 18.87
C PHE A 351 -4.33 6.59 20.02
N GLU A 352 -3.08 6.99 19.76
CA GLU A 352 -2.20 7.58 20.77
C GLU A 352 -2.62 9.00 21.17
N GLY A 353 -2.85 9.88 20.20
CA GLY A 353 -3.21 11.28 20.42
C GLY A 353 -4.60 11.51 21.02
N ARG A 354 -5.35 10.44 21.33
CA ARG A 354 -6.74 10.44 21.82
C ARG A 354 -7.69 11.24 20.92
N TYR A 355 -7.40 11.28 19.62
CA TYR A 355 -8.25 11.93 18.63
C TYR A 355 -9.44 11.05 18.27
N GLU A 356 -10.53 11.66 17.79
CA GLU A 356 -11.59 10.87 17.18
C GLU A 356 -11.07 10.29 15.87
N CYS A 357 -11.03 8.95 15.80
CA CYS A 357 -10.67 8.25 14.58
C CYS A 357 -11.97 7.79 13.91
N LYS A 358 -12.47 8.60 12.97
CA LYS A 358 -13.65 8.28 12.17
C LYS A 358 -13.23 7.62 10.85
N ALA A 359 -14.12 6.80 10.30
CA ALA A 359 -14.07 6.33 8.92
C ALA A 359 -15.49 6.14 8.39
N THR A 360 -15.60 6.10 7.06
CA THR A 360 -16.86 5.85 6.37
C THR A 360 -16.68 4.63 5.50
N TRP A 361 -17.69 3.77 5.44
CA TRP A 361 -17.71 2.64 4.54
C TRP A 361 -19.05 2.52 3.82
N GLU A 362 -19.02 1.98 2.62
CA GLU A 362 -20.15 1.81 1.73
C GLU A 362 -20.20 0.36 1.24
N VAL A 363 -21.40 -0.21 1.22
CA VAL A 363 -21.70 -1.52 0.64
C VAL A 363 -22.87 -1.38 -0.31
N ASP A 364 -22.63 -1.69 -1.58
CA ASP A 364 -23.64 -1.71 -2.64
C ASP A 364 -24.55 -0.45 -2.66
N GLY A 365 -23.97 0.74 -2.41
CA GLY A 365 -24.65 2.03 -2.36
C GLY A 365 -25.14 2.49 -0.97
N THR A 366 -25.02 1.67 0.07
CA THR A 366 -25.43 2.02 1.44
C THR A 366 -24.23 2.49 2.25
N VAL A 367 -24.24 3.75 2.71
CA VAL A 367 -23.12 4.41 3.40
C VAL A 367 -23.33 4.40 4.92
N SER A 368 -22.27 4.07 5.66
CA SER A 368 -22.21 4.03 7.13
C SER A 368 -20.98 4.78 7.65
N GLU A 369 -21.17 5.66 8.63
CA GLU A 369 -20.06 6.32 9.37
C GLU A 369 -19.81 5.58 10.69
N VAL A 370 -18.54 5.38 11.05
CA VAL A 370 -18.15 4.64 12.26
C VAL A 370 -16.91 5.25 12.92
N ARG A 371 -16.83 5.12 14.25
CA ARG A 371 -15.67 5.49 15.05
C ARG A 371 -14.82 4.26 15.33
N LEU A 372 -13.60 4.24 14.81
CA LEU A 372 -12.61 3.20 15.07
C LEU A 372 -12.25 3.16 16.56
N ARG A 373 -12.02 1.94 17.07
CA ARG A 373 -11.65 1.69 18.47
C ARG A 373 -10.29 0.98 18.53
N ARG A 374 -9.57 1.13 19.65
CA ARG A 374 -8.35 0.33 19.92
C ARG A 374 -8.65 -1.16 20.08
N ALA A 375 -9.87 -1.52 20.49
CA ALA A 375 -10.33 -2.90 20.49
C ALA A 375 -10.38 -3.45 19.05
N VAL A 376 -9.94 -4.68 18.87
CA VAL A 376 -10.02 -5.40 17.58
C VAL A 376 -11.21 -6.34 17.58
N VAL A 377 -12.06 -6.26 16.56
CA VAL A 377 -13.15 -7.22 16.37
C VAL A 377 -12.64 -8.52 15.76
N GLY A 378 -13.33 -9.61 16.08
CA GLY A 378 -13.05 -10.95 15.58
C GLY A 378 -12.20 -11.81 16.50
N PHE A 379 -12.05 -11.48 17.78
CA PHE A 379 -11.24 -12.28 18.72
C PHE A 379 -12.10 -12.89 19.84
N SER A 380 -11.56 -13.91 20.51
CA SER A 380 -12.22 -14.59 21.63
C SER A 380 -12.22 -13.68 22.86
N GLY A 381 -13.38 -13.12 23.20
CA GLY A 381 -13.52 -12.06 24.20
C GLY A 381 -14.48 -10.95 23.78
N ASP A 382 -14.80 -10.86 22.49
CA ASP A 382 -15.84 -9.96 21.93
C ASP A 382 -17.26 -10.43 22.30
N ASN A 383 -17.57 -10.54 23.59
CA ASN A 383 -18.93 -10.73 24.07
C ASN A 383 -19.66 -9.39 24.06
N ASP A 384 -20.48 -9.18 23.03
CA ASP A 384 -21.83 -8.60 23.08
C ASP A 384 -22.13 -7.33 23.93
N ASP A 385 -21.13 -6.49 24.24
CA ASP A 385 -21.31 -5.14 24.83
C ASP A 385 -21.14 -4.03 23.77
N ASP A 386 -22.16 -3.87 22.93
CA ASP A 386 -22.52 -2.60 22.26
C ASP A 386 -24.03 -2.63 21.97
N GLY A 387 -24.82 -2.14 22.94
CA GLY A 387 -26.24 -1.82 22.81
C GLY A 387 -26.50 -0.32 22.83
#